data_AF-A0A654IQK9-F1
#
_entry.id   AF-A0A654IQK9-F1
#
_cell.length_a   1.000
_cell.length_b   1.000
_cell.length_c   1.000
_cell.angle_alpha   90.00
_cell.angle_beta   90.00
_cell.angle_gamma   90.00
#
_symmetry.space_group_name_H-M   'P 1'
#
loop_
_entity.id
_entity.type
_entity.pdbx_description
1 polymer ?
#
loop_
_entity_poly.entity_id
_entity_poly.type
_entity_poly.pdbx_seq_one_letter_code
_entity_poly.pdbx_strand_id
1 'polypeptide(L)'
;MKKLLTILGSVGLIATTSAAVVACGDRTAKTSEPKKEEENRTEESKKEEDKSEKEDEKDFSKVDKNLGNLEPDKRNILSQAKVRDEIAKKLGLPQTDLQGVEVDYEKNTASIILPKFDNQKLEFKFTSFLDLGKISKTNKNGRSVLELAKIKEEIAKKMGIKSQELQELNVDSDNNTGTVHSTKFAGTLSFKFTTEENKNK
;
A
#
# COMPACT_ATOMS: atom_id res chain seq x y z
N MET A 1 -31.52 39.56 15.09
CA MET A 1 -32.51 38.78 15.87
C MET A 1 -31.97 37.36 16.03
N LYS A 2 -31.81 36.90 17.28
CA LYS A 2 -31.38 35.53 17.63
C LYS A 2 -32.53 34.55 17.38
N LYS A 3 -32.28 33.42 16.71
CA LYS A 3 -33.01 32.15 16.94
C LYS A 3 -32.05 30.97 16.75
N LEU A 4 -31.57 30.46 17.87
CA LEU A 4 -31.01 29.12 18.03
C LEU A 4 -32.16 28.12 17.96
N LEU A 5 -32.04 27.06 17.17
CA LEU A 5 -32.83 25.86 17.38
C LEU A 5 -31.90 24.64 17.49
N THR A 6 -31.80 24.19 18.72
CA THR A 6 -31.28 22.92 19.21
C THR A 6 -32.01 21.75 18.55
N ILE A 7 -31.30 20.89 17.82
CA ILE A 7 -31.75 19.52 17.57
C ILE A 7 -30.82 18.59 18.33
N LEU A 8 -31.25 18.32 19.56
CA LEU A 8 -30.79 17.24 20.41
C LEU A 8 -31.56 15.98 19.98
N GLY A 9 -30.88 14.87 19.77
CA GLY A 9 -31.53 13.56 19.90
C GLY A 9 -31.14 12.54 18.85
N SER A 10 -30.19 11.66 19.19
CA SER A 10 -30.39 10.19 19.20
C SER A 10 -29.06 9.50 19.48
N VAL A 11 -28.72 9.38 20.76
CA VAL A 11 -27.71 8.41 21.21
C VAL A 11 -28.43 7.06 21.27
N GLY A 12 -28.21 6.23 20.25
CA GLY A 12 -28.63 4.83 20.27
C GLY A 12 -27.75 4.04 21.22
N LEU A 13 -28.28 3.71 22.40
CA LEU A 13 -27.73 2.72 23.32
C LEU A 13 -27.72 1.34 22.63
N ILE A 14 -26.55 0.83 22.24
CA ILE A 14 -26.39 -0.57 21.88
C ILE A 14 -26.15 -1.34 23.18
N ALA A 15 -27.14 -2.14 23.58
CA ALA A 15 -27.07 -2.99 24.74
C ALA A 15 -26.08 -4.13 24.49
N THR A 16 -25.08 -4.20 25.36
CA THR A 16 -24.14 -5.31 25.53
C THR A 16 -24.87 -6.53 26.08
N THR A 17 -24.98 -7.61 25.30
CA THR A 17 -25.30 -8.94 25.86
C THR A 17 -23.99 -9.67 26.12
N SER A 18 -23.72 -9.83 27.41
CA SER A 18 -22.56 -10.47 28.01
C SER A 18 -22.42 -11.95 27.62
N ALA A 19 -21.17 -12.41 27.64
CA ALA A 19 -20.74 -13.79 27.46
C ALA A 19 -21.45 -14.78 28.39
N ALA A 20 -21.67 -16.00 27.90
CA ALA A 20 -21.84 -17.18 28.75
C ALA A 20 -20.72 -18.17 28.43
N VAL A 21 -19.88 -18.42 29.44
CA VAL A 21 -18.87 -19.47 29.47
C VAL A 21 -19.59 -20.76 29.83
N VAL A 22 -19.44 -21.82 29.03
CA VAL A 22 -19.84 -23.17 29.43
C VAL A 22 -18.57 -23.92 29.79
N ALA A 23 -18.32 -24.01 31.10
CA ALA A 23 -17.34 -24.89 31.70
C ALA A 23 -18.07 -25.87 32.64
N CYS A 24 -17.48 -27.06 32.75
CA CYS A 24 -17.81 -28.20 33.62
C CYS A 24 -18.81 -29.23 33.08
N GLY A 25 -18.24 -30.36 32.67
CA GLY A 25 -18.92 -31.63 32.50
C GLY A 25 -17.92 -32.78 32.41
N ASP A 26 -16.94 -32.82 33.33
CA ASP A 26 -16.05 -33.98 33.53
C ASP A 26 -16.89 -35.20 33.94
N ARG A 27 -16.81 -36.30 33.18
CA ARG A 27 -17.05 -37.67 33.68
C ARG A 27 -16.59 -38.71 32.65
N THR A 28 -15.46 -39.31 32.96
CA THR A 28 -14.91 -40.56 32.41
C THR A 28 -15.88 -41.75 32.50
N ALA A 29 -15.96 -42.57 31.44
CA ALA A 29 -16.19 -44.02 31.54
C ALA A 29 -15.67 -44.76 30.27
N LYS A 30 -14.75 -45.70 30.48
CA LYS A 30 -14.31 -46.77 29.55
C LYS A 30 -15.50 -47.74 29.30
N THR A 31 -15.64 -48.56 28.25
CA THR A 31 -14.74 -49.60 27.71
C THR A 31 -15.42 -50.31 26.50
N SER A 32 -14.62 -51.07 25.72
CA SER A 32 -14.94 -52.24 24.85
C SER A 32 -15.51 -51.96 23.44
N GLU A 33 -15.03 -52.50 22.31
CA GLU A 33 -13.99 -53.48 21.97
C GLU A 33 -13.76 -53.49 20.41
N PRO A 34 -12.83 -54.28 19.81
CA PRO A 34 -11.94 -53.87 18.71
C PRO A 34 -12.17 -54.55 17.34
N LYS A 35 -11.46 -54.07 16.30
CA LYS A 35 -10.94 -54.83 15.12
C LYS A 35 -9.87 -53.98 14.42
N LYS A 36 -8.58 -54.35 14.53
CA LYS A 36 -7.69 -54.95 13.49
C LYS A 36 -7.56 -54.04 12.25
N GLU A 37 -6.38 -53.52 11.86
CA GLU A 37 -5.10 -54.17 11.51
C GLU A 37 -3.90 -53.28 11.96
N GLU A 38 -2.84 -53.81 12.59
CA GLU A 38 -1.54 -54.16 11.97
C GLU A 38 -1.07 -53.14 10.90
N GLU A 39 0.09 -52.49 10.95
CA GLU A 39 1.40 -53.00 11.33
C GLU A 39 2.43 -51.83 11.48
N ASN A 40 3.31 -51.97 12.46
CA ASN A 40 4.74 -51.65 12.42
C ASN A 40 5.28 -50.22 12.14
N ARG A 41 6.07 -49.77 13.13
CA ARG A 41 7.46 -49.26 13.03
C ARG A 41 7.74 -47.77 13.30
N THR A 42 8.23 -47.60 14.53
CA THR A 42 9.49 -46.94 14.91
C THR A 42 9.46 -45.43 15.12
N GLU A 43 9.61 -45.08 16.40
CA GLU A 43 10.19 -43.83 16.88
C GLU A 43 11.44 -43.46 16.09
N GLU A 44 11.40 -42.30 15.45
CA GLU A 44 12.62 -41.53 15.27
C GLU A 44 12.28 -40.06 15.50
N SER A 45 12.54 -39.65 16.74
CA SER A 45 12.57 -38.28 17.23
C SER A 45 13.50 -37.46 16.34
N LYS A 46 12.97 -36.88 15.27
CA LYS A 46 13.64 -35.77 14.57
C LYS A 46 13.52 -34.56 15.46
N LYS A 47 14.60 -34.36 16.23
CA LYS A 47 15.02 -33.08 16.81
C LYS A 47 14.39 -31.93 16.04
N GLU A 48 13.46 -31.26 16.70
CA GLU A 48 13.25 -29.83 16.50
C GLU A 48 14.63 -29.19 16.66
N GLU A 49 15.29 -28.92 15.53
CA GLU A 49 16.26 -27.86 15.48
C GLU A 49 15.46 -26.58 15.69
N ASP A 50 15.25 -26.28 16.97
CA ASP A 50 15.02 -24.94 17.46
C ASP A 50 16.27 -24.13 17.11
N LYS A 51 16.37 -23.75 15.83
CA LYS A 51 17.10 -22.56 15.43
C LYS A 51 16.29 -21.42 16.01
N SER A 52 16.51 -21.16 17.29
CA SER A 52 16.49 -19.80 17.79
C SER A 52 17.55 -19.05 16.96
N GLU A 53 17.16 -18.61 15.77
CA GLU A 53 17.77 -17.45 15.17
C GLU A 53 17.65 -16.39 16.26
N LYS A 54 18.78 -16.13 16.94
CA LYS A 54 18.92 -14.90 17.70
C LYS A 54 18.52 -13.83 16.70
N GLU A 55 17.35 -13.23 16.91
CA GLU A 55 16.96 -12.02 16.24
C GLU A 55 18.09 -11.05 16.56
N ASP A 56 19.02 -10.90 15.61
CA ASP A 56 19.94 -9.77 15.62
C ASP A 56 19.03 -8.56 15.79
N GLU A 57 19.17 -7.89 16.93
CA GLU A 57 18.32 -6.79 17.37
C GLU A 57 18.29 -5.75 16.25
N LYS A 58 17.28 -5.82 15.38
CA LYS A 58 17.21 -5.00 14.17
C LYS A 58 16.98 -3.57 14.61
N ASP A 59 18.02 -2.76 14.48
CA ASP A 59 17.95 -1.33 14.76
C ASP A 59 17.27 -0.58 13.60
N PHE A 60 15.96 -0.40 13.69
CA PHE A 60 15.16 0.33 12.70
C PHE A 60 15.38 1.84 12.71
N SER A 61 16.16 2.39 13.65
CA SER A 61 16.46 3.82 13.67
C SER A 61 17.29 4.28 12.46
N LYS A 62 18.06 3.36 11.87
CA LYS A 62 18.93 3.59 10.71
C LYS A 62 18.27 3.33 9.36
N VAL A 63 17.04 2.82 9.35
CA VAL A 63 16.33 2.54 8.11
C VAL A 63 15.91 3.85 7.46
N ASP A 64 16.16 3.97 6.16
CA ASP A 64 15.66 5.08 5.36
C ASP A 64 14.12 5.08 5.35
N LYS A 65 13.54 6.13 5.92
CA LYS A 65 12.08 6.31 6.06
C LYS A 65 11.42 6.86 4.79
N ASN A 66 12.14 6.98 3.68
CA ASN A 66 11.59 7.34 2.39
C ASN A 66 11.29 6.09 1.55
N LEU A 67 10.03 5.88 1.19
CA LEU A 67 9.60 4.76 0.32
C LEU A 67 9.78 5.07 -1.17
N GLY A 68 10.15 6.31 -1.52
CA GLY A 68 10.23 6.77 -2.90
C GLY A 68 8.86 6.97 -3.53
N ASN A 69 8.78 6.81 -4.85
CA ASN A 69 7.54 6.98 -5.59
C ASN A 69 6.73 5.68 -5.65
N LEU A 70 5.50 5.74 -5.14
CA LEU A 70 4.53 4.67 -5.23
C LEU A 70 3.49 5.02 -6.30
N GLU A 71 3.70 4.48 -7.51
CA GLU A 71 2.79 4.76 -8.63
C GLU A 71 1.35 4.30 -8.32
N PRO A 72 0.33 5.10 -8.65
CA PRO A 72 -1.06 4.68 -8.51
C PRO A 72 -1.44 3.59 -9.54
N ASP A 73 -2.55 2.91 -9.31
CA ASP A 73 -3.12 1.98 -10.29
C ASP A 73 -3.80 2.72 -11.47
N LYS A 74 -4.34 1.95 -12.42
CA LYS A 74 -5.06 2.50 -13.59
C LYS A 74 -6.34 3.26 -13.25
N ARG A 75 -6.82 3.18 -12.00
CA ARG A 75 -7.95 3.95 -11.49
C ARG A 75 -7.49 5.17 -10.69
N ASN A 76 -6.20 5.48 -10.73
CA ASN A 76 -5.55 6.53 -9.95
C ASN A 76 -5.69 6.28 -8.42
N ILE A 77 -5.58 5.02 -8.00
CA ILE A 77 -5.68 4.62 -6.59
C ILE A 77 -4.36 4.01 -6.15
N LEU A 78 -3.79 4.53 -5.06
CA LEU A 78 -2.71 3.90 -4.32
C LEU A 78 -3.30 3.09 -3.15
N SER A 79 -3.14 1.76 -3.17
CA SER A 79 -3.70 0.91 -2.12
C SER A 79 -2.82 0.87 -0.88
N GLN A 80 -3.45 0.77 0.30
CA GLN A 80 -2.72 0.56 1.56
C GLN A 80 -1.89 -0.73 1.54
N ALA A 81 -2.37 -1.77 0.85
CA ALA A 81 -1.60 -2.99 0.64
C ALA A 81 -0.27 -2.70 -0.07
N LYS A 82 -0.27 -1.95 -1.18
CA LYS A 82 0.97 -1.58 -1.88
C LYS A 82 1.93 -0.78 -0.99
N VAL A 83 1.41 0.13 -0.17
CA VAL A 83 2.22 0.89 0.80
C VAL A 83 2.83 -0.05 1.86
N ARG A 84 2.02 -0.96 2.43
CA ARG A 84 2.47 -1.97 3.41
C ARG A 84 3.54 -2.87 2.81
N ASP A 85 3.35 -3.33 1.57
CA ASP A 85 4.29 -4.19 0.86
C ASP A 85 5.66 -3.51 0.74
N GLU A 86 5.68 -2.22 0.41
CA GLU A 86 6.93 -1.48 0.24
C GLU A 86 7.62 -1.21 1.58
N ILE A 87 6.86 -0.93 2.64
CA ILE A 87 7.40 -0.83 4.01
C ILE A 87 8.04 -2.15 4.43
N ALA A 88 7.36 -3.28 4.19
CA ALA A 88 7.87 -4.62 4.52
C ALA A 88 9.21 -4.90 3.82
N LYS A 89 9.29 -4.59 2.51
CA LYS A 89 10.54 -4.72 1.74
C LYS A 89 11.64 -3.83 2.30
N LYS A 90 11.34 -2.56 2.61
CA LYS A 90 12.32 -1.60 3.14
C LYS A 90 12.91 -2.05 4.47
N LEU A 91 12.09 -2.69 5.32
CA LEU A 91 12.49 -3.22 6.62
C LEU A 91 13.09 -4.64 6.55
N GLY A 92 12.96 -5.32 5.40
CA GLY A 92 13.33 -6.72 5.25
C GLY A 92 12.55 -7.61 6.23
N LEU A 93 11.25 -7.36 6.38
CA LEU A 93 10.34 -8.08 7.28
C LEU A 93 9.17 -8.68 6.48
N PRO A 94 8.57 -9.80 6.93
CA PRO A 94 7.32 -10.28 6.36
C PRO A 94 6.18 -9.33 6.73
N GLN A 95 5.16 -9.25 5.86
CA GLN A 95 4.02 -8.35 6.09
C GLN A 95 3.24 -8.66 7.36
N THR A 96 3.22 -9.92 7.77
CA THR A 96 2.57 -10.40 9.01
C THR A 96 3.13 -9.73 10.26
N ASP A 97 4.36 -9.23 10.20
CA ASP A 97 5.04 -8.58 11.32
C ASP A 97 4.75 -7.08 11.38
N LEU A 98 4.03 -6.54 10.39
CA LEU A 98 3.52 -5.18 10.36
C LEU A 98 2.06 -5.16 10.83
N GLN A 99 1.74 -4.32 11.80
CA GLN A 99 0.37 -4.05 12.26
C GLN A 99 0.05 -2.55 12.23
N GLY A 100 -1.23 -2.19 12.36
CA GLY A 100 -1.66 -0.81 12.52
C GLY A 100 -1.28 0.11 11.35
N VAL A 101 -1.38 -0.39 10.11
CA VAL A 101 -1.04 0.40 8.92
C VAL A 101 -2.03 1.57 8.79
N GLU A 102 -1.52 2.78 8.88
CA GLU A 102 -2.27 4.02 8.70
C GLU A 102 -1.60 4.84 7.59
N VAL A 103 -2.35 5.22 6.56
CA VAL A 103 -1.85 5.98 5.41
C VAL A 103 -2.59 7.29 5.31
N ASP A 104 -1.84 8.40 5.37
CA ASP A 104 -2.31 9.75 5.11
C ASP A 104 -1.89 10.14 3.69
N TYR A 105 -2.84 10.09 2.75
CA TYR A 105 -2.60 10.40 1.34
C TYR A 105 -2.47 11.90 1.06
N GLU A 106 -2.94 12.77 1.95
CA GLU A 106 -2.77 14.22 1.80
C GLU A 106 -1.34 14.62 2.12
N LYS A 107 -0.78 14.03 3.20
CA LYS A 107 0.60 14.28 3.63
C LYS A 107 1.62 13.34 2.98
N ASN A 108 1.16 12.32 2.27
CA ASN A 108 1.97 11.22 1.73
C ASN A 108 2.85 10.57 2.81
N THR A 109 2.24 10.24 3.94
CA THR A 109 2.89 9.57 5.06
C THR A 109 2.20 8.26 5.40
N ALA A 110 2.97 7.28 5.88
CA ALA A 110 2.45 6.01 6.33
C ALA A 110 3.06 5.63 7.67
N SER A 111 2.24 5.20 8.62
CA SER A 111 2.66 4.72 9.93
C SER A 111 2.38 3.23 10.07
N ILE A 112 3.27 2.52 10.76
CA ILE A 112 3.11 1.11 11.14
C ILE A 112 3.54 0.88 12.58
N ILE A 113 3.11 -0.24 13.14
CA ILE A 113 3.55 -0.77 14.43
C ILE A 113 4.26 -2.10 14.18
N LEU A 114 5.35 -2.32 14.90
CA LEU A 114 6.15 -3.53 14.90
C LEU A 114 5.99 -4.28 16.23
N PRO A 115 5.02 -5.21 16.36
CA PRO A 115 4.70 -5.84 17.65
C PRO A 115 5.86 -6.68 18.20
N LYS A 116 6.62 -7.33 17.31
CA LYS A 116 7.81 -8.14 17.68
C LYS A 116 8.99 -7.30 18.17
N PHE A 117 8.94 -5.98 17.98
CA PHE A 117 10.03 -5.06 18.29
C PHE A 117 9.51 -4.00 19.27
N ASP A 118 9.07 -4.43 20.44
CA ASP A 118 8.55 -3.58 21.53
C ASP A 118 7.43 -2.62 21.11
N ASN A 119 6.58 -3.06 20.17
CA ASN A 119 5.53 -2.22 19.57
C ASN A 119 6.06 -0.90 19.00
N GLN A 120 7.30 -0.88 18.50
CA GLN A 120 7.89 0.30 17.92
C GLN A 120 7.01 0.84 16.79
N LYS A 121 6.71 2.13 16.85
CA LYS A 121 5.99 2.85 15.79
C LYS A 121 7.00 3.48 14.83
N LEU A 122 6.85 3.18 13.54
CA LEU A 122 7.64 3.78 12.47
C LEU A 122 6.74 4.60 11.55
N GLU A 123 7.25 5.75 11.11
CA GLU A 123 6.61 6.63 10.14
C GLU A 123 7.50 6.75 8.90
N PHE A 124 6.86 6.64 7.74
CA PHE A 124 7.48 6.68 6.42
C PHE A 124 6.87 7.79 5.59
N LYS A 125 7.67 8.36 4.69
CA LYS A 125 7.23 9.32 3.67
C LYS A 125 7.29 8.66 2.30
N PHE A 126 6.39 9.05 1.41
CA PHE A 126 6.40 8.62 0.02
C PHE A 126 5.98 9.77 -0.90
N THR A 127 6.10 9.55 -2.21
CA THR A 127 5.41 10.34 -3.22
C THR A 127 4.47 9.44 -4.00
N SER A 128 3.43 10.00 -4.63
CA SER A 128 2.58 9.24 -5.55
C SER A 128 2.32 10.05 -6.81
N PHE A 129 2.95 9.62 -7.90
CA PHE A 129 2.70 10.12 -9.25
C PHE A 129 2.92 9.01 -10.27
N LEU A 130 2.27 9.12 -11.43
CA LEU A 130 2.55 8.27 -12.58
C LEU A 130 3.87 8.70 -13.22
N ASP A 131 4.85 7.80 -13.31
CA ASP A 131 6.09 8.07 -14.05
C ASP A 131 5.88 7.74 -15.53
N LEU A 132 5.97 8.75 -16.40
CA LEU A 132 5.83 8.58 -17.85
C LEU A 132 7.14 8.15 -18.51
N GLY A 133 8.26 8.18 -17.78
CA GLY A 133 9.58 7.88 -18.31
C GLY A 133 10.13 9.02 -19.17
N LYS A 134 10.79 8.66 -20.27
CA LYS A 134 11.43 9.62 -21.18
C LYS A 134 10.46 10.06 -22.28
N ILE A 135 10.37 11.37 -22.49
CA ILE A 135 9.57 11.99 -23.54
C ILE A 135 10.48 12.81 -24.45
N SER A 136 10.54 12.44 -25.72
CA SER A 136 11.43 13.08 -26.68
C SER A 136 10.87 14.42 -27.17
N LYS A 137 11.65 15.49 -27.03
CA LYS A 137 11.36 16.82 -27.58
C LYS A 137 11.57 16.82 -29.10
N THR A 138 10.72 17.54 -29.82
CA THR A 138 10.85 17.70 -31.28
C THR A 138 11.49 19.05 -31.60
N ASN A 139 12.29 19.11 -32.67
CA ASN A 139 12.80 20.39 -33.15
C ASN A 139 11.76 21.04 -34.06
N LYS A 140 11.30 22.24 -33.69
CA LYS A 140 10.44 23.08 -34.52
C LYS A 140 11.11 24.44 -34.69
N ASN A 141 11.45 24.78 -35.93
CA ASN A 141 12.10 26.06 -36.29
C ASN A 141 13.39 26.33 -35.48
N GLY A 142 14.20 25.31 -35.24
CA GLY A 142 15.46 25.43 -34.48
C GLY A 142 15.28 25.42 -32.96
N ARG A 143 14.05 25.25 -32.45
CA ARG A 143 13.76 25.20 -31.01
C ARG A 143 13.33 23.79 -30.60
N SER A 144 13.86 23.32 -29.47
CA SER A 144 13.45 22.07 -28.83
C SER A 144 12.10 22.28 -28.12
N VAL A 145 11.06 21.60 -28.59
CA VAL A 145 9.68 21.76 -28.12
C VAL A 145 9.16 20.46 -27.54
N LEU A 146 8.56 20.54 -26.35
CA LEU A 146 7.84 19.43 -25.74
C LEU A 146 6.41 19.39 -26.27
N GLU A 147 6.01 18.27 -26.87
CA GLU A 147 4.67 18.13 -27.44
C GLU A 147 3.69 17.56 -26.41
N LEU A 148 2.71 18.37 -26.02
CA LEU A 148 1.65 17.96 -25.08
C LEU A 148 0.88 16.72 -25.55
N ALA A 149 0.73 16.55 -26.87
CA ALA A 149 0.08 15.37 -27.45
C ALA A 149 0.80 14.07 -27.07
N LYS A 150 2.14 14.05 -27.09
CA LYS A 150 2.93 12.88 -26.70
C LYS A 150 2.79 12.55 -25.22
N ILE A 151 2.77 13.56 -24.36
CA ILE A 151 2.49 13.40 -22.93
C ILE A 151 1.12 12.74 -22.74
N LYS A 152 0.11 13.28 -23.42
CA LYS A 152 -1.27 12.78 -23.37
C LYS A 152 -1.38 11.33 -23.84
N GLU A 153 -0.68 10.97 -24.91
CA GLU A 153 -0.62 9.60 -25.44
C GLU A 153 0.04 8.62 -24.47
N GLU A 154 1.17 8.97 -23.86
CA GLU A 154 1.85 8.08 -22.90
C GLU A 154 1.04 7.91 -21.62
N ILE A 155 0.37 8.95 -21.12
CA ILE A 155 -0.59 8.83 -20.01
C ILE A 155 -1.71 7.86 -20.40
N ALA A 156 -2.35 8.07 -21.56
CA ALA A 156 -3.47 7.25 -22.01
C ALA A 156 -3.09 5.77 -22.14
N LYS A 157 -1.92 5.50 -22.70
CA LYS A 157 -1.34 4.16 -22.82
C LYS A 157 -1.09 3.50 -21.47
N LYS A 158 -0.46 4.20 -20.52
CA LYS A 158 -0.19 3.66 -19.16
C LYS A 158 -1.48 3.40 -18.39
N MET A 159 -2.46 4.31 -18.52
CA MET A 159 -3.76 4.21 -17.86
C MET A 159 -4.71 3.23 -18.57
N GLY A 160 -4.43 2.83 -19.81
CA GLY A 160 -5.27 1.93 -20.60
C GLY A 160 -6.59 2.56 -21.04
N ILE A 161 -6.57 3.86 -21.34
CA ILE A 161 -7.73 4.65 -21.79
C ILE A 161 -7.42 5.36 -23.10
N LYS A 162 -8.41 6.03 -23.71
CA LYS A 162 -8.19 6.80 -24.93
C LYS A 162 -7.68 8.22 -24.60
N SER A 163 -6.77 8.76 -25.42
CA SER A 163 -6.24 10.12 -25.22
C SER A 163 -7.32 11.22 -25.21
N GLN A 164 -8.45 10.98 -25.88
CA GLN A 164 -9.61 11.88 -25.89
C GLN A 164 -10.35 11.93 -24.55
N GLU A 165 -10.19 10.89 -23.71
CA GLU A 165 -10.84 10.79 -22.40
C GLU A 165 -10.05 11.52 -21.30
N LEU A 166 -8.81 11.95 -21.61
CA LEU A 166 -8.00 12.80 -20.75
C LEU A 166 -8.40 14.27 -20.96
N GLN A 167 -8.68 14.95 -19.86
CA GLN A 167 -9.18 16.32 -19.76
C GLN A 167 -8.27 17.13 -18.83
N GLU A 168 -8.30 18.45 -18.93
CA GLU A 168 -7.60 19.36 -18.01
C GLU A 168 -6.10 19.02 -17.83
N LEU A 169 -5.42 18.69 -18.93
CA LEU A 169 -3.98 18.45 -18.91
C LEU A 169 -3.24 19.76 -18.60
N ASN A 170 -2.54 19.78 -17.48
CA ASN A 170 -1.63 20.85 -17.08
C ASN A 170 -0.20 20.31 -17.01
N VAL A 171 0.75 21.01 -17.61
CA VAL A 171 2.16 20.57 -17.69
C VAL A 171 3.07 21.70 -17.24
N ASP A 172 3.86 21.41 -16.21
CA ASP A 172 4.99 22.22 -15.80
C ASP A 172 6.24 21.68 -16.50
N SER A 173 6.66 22.40 -17.55
CA SER A 173 7.81 22.01 -18.37
C SER A 173 9.15 22.28 -17.71
N ASP A 174 9.19 23.14 -16.68
CA ASP A 174 10.43 23.46 -15.96
C ASP A 174 10.77 22.35 -14.97
N ASN A 175 9.74 21.80 -14.31
CA ASN A 175 9.88 20.71 -13.35
C ASN A 175 9.65 19.31 -13.96
N ASN A 176 9.24 19.24 -15.23
CA ASN A 176 8.82 18.01 -15.94
C ASN A 176 7.75 17.22 -15.17
N THR A 177 6.78 17.94 -14.63
CA THR A 177 5.65 17.40 -13.89
C THR A 177 4.35 17.88 -14.52
N GLY A 178 3.24 17.29 -14.09
CA GLY A 178 1.94 17.78 -14.50
C GLY A 178 0.80 17.04 -13.83
N THR A 179 -0.39 17.48 -14.17
CA THR A 179 -1.64 16.92 -13.69
C THR A 179 -2.60 16.71 -14.84
N VAL A 180 -3.47 15.72 -14.71
CA VAL A 180 -4.52 15.45 -15.70
C VAL A 180 -5.74 14.87 -15.01
N HIS A 181 -6.92 15.25 -15.50
CA HIS A 181 -8.19 14.72 -15.04
C HIS A 181 -8.77 13.76 -16.09
N SER A 182 -9.57 12.80 -15.66
CA SER A 182 -10.38 11.99 -16.55
C SER A 182 -11.58 11.45 -15.79
N THR A 183 -12.71 11.30 -16.46
CA THR A 183 -13.86 10.59 -15.92
C THR A 183 -13.65 9.08 -15.81
N LYS A 184 -12.50 8.55 -16.28
CA LYS A 184 -12.16 7.12 -16.25
C LYS A 184 -11.37 6.69 -15.02
N PHE A 185 -10.84 7.62 -14.23
CA PHE A 185 -10.13 7.34 -12.99
C PHE A 185 -10.50 8.35 -11.91
N ALA A 186 -10.17 8.05 -10.66
CA ALA A 186 -10.54 8.89 -9.54
C ALA A 186 -9.71 10.18 -9.50
N GLY A 187 -10.37 11.33 -9.31
CA GLY A 187 -9.71 12.61 -9.04
C GLY A 187 -8.71 13.04 -10.12
N THR A 188 -7.73 13.84 -9.69
CA THR A 188 -6.66 14.35 -10.56
C THR A 188 -5.43 13.46 -10.43
N LEU A 189 -4.93 12.97 -11.56
CA LEU A 189 -3.71 12.19 -11.63
C LEU A 189 -2.51 13.13 -11.74
N SER A 190 -1.57 13.03 -10.80
CA SER A 190 -0.26 13.67 -10.91
C SER A 190 0.71 12.77 -11.67
N PHE A 191 1.55 13.36 -12.51
CA PHE A 191 2.57 12.63 -13.26
C PHE A 191 3.90 13.38 -13.31
N LYS A 192 4.97 12.62 -13.58
CA LYS A 192 6.32 13.13 -13.82
C LYS A 192 6.92 12.47 -15.04
N PHE A 193 7.81 13.18 -15.71
CA PHE A 193 8.54 12.66 -16.85
C PHE A 193 9.97 13.22 -16.86
N THR A 194 10.76 12.72 -17.80
CA THR A 194 12.07 13.28 -18.14
C THR A 194 12.07 13.61 -19.63
N THR A 195 12.82 14.63 -20.01
CA THR A 195 12.92 15.01 -21.42
C THR A 195 14.27 14.63 -21.99
N GLU A 196 14.25 14.11 -23.20
CA GLU A 196 15.45 13.91 -24.00
C GLU A 196 15.34 14.71 -25.30
N GLU A 197 16.47 15.21 -25.79
CA GLU A 197 16.52 15.82 -27.10
C GLU A 197 16.52 14.72 -28.16
N ASN A 198 15.64 14.85 -29.17
CA ASN A 198 15.83 14.08 -30.39
C ASN A 198 17.12 14.56 -31.06
N LYS A 199 18.20 13.82 -30.83
CA LYS A 199 19.38 13.86 -31.69
C LYS A 199 18.98 13.23 -33.02
N ASN A 200 18.32 14.01 -33.89
CA ASN A 200 18.20 13.64 -35.29
C ASN A 200 19.62 13.38 -35.81
N LYS A 201 19.87 12.13 -36.20
CA LYS A 201 21.10 11.68 -36.83
C LYS A 201 20.93 11.78 -38.35
#